data_AF-A0A370G1G3-F1
#
_entry.id   AF-A0A370G1G3-F1
#
_cell.length_a   1.000
_cell.length_b   1.000
_cell.length_c   1.000
_cell.angle_alpha   90.00
_cell.angle_beta   90.00
_cell.angle_gamma   90.00
#
_symmetry.space_group_name_H-M   'P 1'
#
loop_
_entity.id
_entity.type
_entity.pdbx_description
1 polymer ?
#
loop_
_entity_poly.entity_id
_entity_poly.type
_entity_poly.pdbx_seq_one_letter_code
_entity_poly.pdbx_strand_id
1 'polypeptide(L)'
;MAKSMKSRAATWIRQRVEDSYIQSEQDSLKKHYLRFKLVGFCDEPEIHLVAKDDGLEWGYTVFFLDGSVPVPKKVQLHALSWTELNAIPEEEKVDKIHEEMMKAINLKKKEYRKCQYCENKMHQDEFYDKKTCKKCAKKHHGIYSGN
;
A
#
# COMPACT_ATOMS: atom_id res chain seq x y z
N MET A 1 -20.52 11.72 -6.93
CA MET A 1 -19.36 11.97 -6.05
C MET A 1 -18.51 10.72 -5.97
N ALA A 2 -17.18 10.81 -6.15
CA ALA A 2 -16.30 9.66 -5.97
C ALA A 2 -16.32 9.22 -4.49
N LYS A 3 -16.51 7.92 -4.23
CA LYS A 3 -16.44 7.36 -2.86
C LYS A 3 -15.03 7.62 -2.29
N SER A 4 -14.96 8.06 -1.03
CA SER A 4 -13.68 8.31 -0.35
C SER A 4 -12.83 7.04 -0.28
N MET A 5 -11.50 7.20 -0.16
CA MET A 5 -10.60 6.03 -0.03
C MET A 5 -10.99 5.15 1.18
N LYS A 6 -11.41 5.78 2.29
CA LYS A 6 -11.83 5.08 3.50
C LYS A 6 -13.05 4.19 3.23
N SER A 7 -14.09 4.71 2.57
CA SER A 7 -15.30 3.93 2.29
C SER A 7 -15.08 2.84 1.25
N ARG A 8 -14.21 3.08 0.27
CA ARG A 8 -13.78 2.05 -0.70
C ARG A 8 -13.02 0.92 -0.03
N ALA A 9 -12.07 1.23 0.85
CA ALA A 9 -11.34 0.24 1.63
C ALA A 9 -12.28 -0.58 2.52
N ALA A 10 -13.21 0.08 3.23
CA ALA A 10 -14.20 -0.61 4.07
C ALA A 10 -15.07 -1.60 3.27
N THR A 11 -15.58 -1.14 2.11
CA THR A 11 -16.38 -1.98 1.21
C THR A 11 -15.58 -3.17 0.73
N TRP A 12 -14.33 -2.95 0.34
CA TRP A 12 -13.45 -3.99 -0.17
C TRP A 12 -13.13 -5.04 0.90
N ILE A 13 -12.83 -4.63 2.15
CA ILE A 13 -12.58 -5.57 3.25
C ILE A 13 -13.80 -6.44 3.55
N ARG A 14 -15.00 -5.87 3.62
CA ARG A 14 -16.23 -6.65 3.82
C ARG A 14 -16.41 -7.72 2.76
N GLN A 15 -16.19 -7.37 1.49
CA GLN A 15 -16.21 -8.35 0.39
C GLN A 15 -15.15 -9.44 0.56
N ARG A 16 -13.94 -9.11 1.02
CA ARG A 16 -12.89 -10.12 1.24
C ARG A 16 -13.18 -11.04 2.43
N VAL A 17 -13.88 -10.54 3.45
CA VAL A 17 -14.36 -11.34 4.58
C VAL A 17 -15.42 -12.35 4.12
N GLU A 18 -16.32 -11.93 3.23
CA GLU A 18 -17.35 -12.79 2.64
C GLU A 18 -16.78 -13.80 1.64
N ASP A 19 -15.90 -13.36 0.73
CA ASP A 19 -15.42 -14.18 -0.39
C ASP A 19 -14.17 -15.02 -0.06
N SER A 20 -13.39 -14.63 0.95
CA SER A 20 -12.04 -15.19 1.19
C SER A 20 -11.73 -15.45 2.66
N TYR A 21 -12.70 -15.23 3.56
CA TYR A 21 -12.62 -15.53 5.00
C TYR A 21 -11.34 -15.04 5.66
N ILE A 22 -10.86 -13.85 5.27
CA ILE A 22 -9.59 -13.27 5.73
C ILE A 22 -9.52 -13.05 7.24
N GLN A 23 -10.66 -13.09 7.94
CA GLN A 23 -10.79 -12.95 9.38
C GLN A 23 -10.60 -14.26 10.17
N SER A 24 -10.52 -15.41 9.49
CA SER A 24 -10.38 -16.73 10.11
C SER A 24 -9.00 -17.31 9.81
N GLU A 25 -8.23 -17.64 10.84
CA GLU A 25 -6.95 -18.34 10.68
C GLU A 25 -7.13 -19.70 9.99
N GLN A 26 -8.25 -20.38 10.21
CA GLN A 26 -8.50 -21.72 9.69
C GLN A 26 -9.02 -21.69 8.25
N ASP A 27 -9.94 -20.76 7.97
CA ASP A 27 -10.68 -20.72 6.70
C ASP A 27 -10.09 -19.72 5.71
N SER A 28 -9.20 -18.83 6.16
CA SER A 28 -8.53 -17.90 5.26
C SER A 28 -7.80 -18.68 4.17
N LEU A 29 -7.92 -18.18 2.95
CA LEU A 29 -7.16 -18.68 1.81
C LEU A 29 -5.69 -18.31 1.98
N LYS A 30 -4.99 -19.03 2.88
CA LYS A 30 -3.56 -18.82 3.17
C LYS A 30 -2.81 -18.75 1.85
N LYS A 31 -2.06 -17.65 1.65
CA LYS A 31 -1.28 -17.32 0.43
C LYS A 31 -2.03 -16.68 -0.74
N HIS A 32 -3.33 -16.37 -0.64
CA HIS A 32 -3.99 -15.57 -1.67
C HIS A 32 -3.58 -14.10 -1.58
N TYR A 33 -3.11 -13.56 -2.71
CA TYR A 33 -2.73 -12.15 -2.85
C TYR A 33 -3.93 -11.33 -3.28
N LEU A 34 -4.64 -10.79 -2.30
CA LEU A 34 -5.75 -9.88 -2.54
C LEU A 34 -5.17 -8.49 -2.82
N ARG A 35 -5.65 -7.82 -3.88
CA ARG A 35 -5.09 -6.55 -4.35
C ARG A 35 -6.11 -5.42 -4.22
N PHE A 36 -5.64 -4.31 -3.69
CA PHE A 36 -6.42 -3.09 -3.53
C PHE A 36 -5.69 -1.90 -4.17
N LYS A 37 -6.28 -1.35 -5.23
CA LYS A 37 -5.73 -0.20 -5.96
C LYS A 37 -6.21 1.12 -5.38
N LEU A 38 -5.28 2.04 -5.13
CA LEU A 38 -5.56 3.39 -4.63
C LEU A 38 -6.01 4.31 -5.79
N VAL A 39 -7.06 3.92 -6.52
CA VAL A 39 -7.63 4.67 -7.65
C VAL A 39 -7.86 6.14 -7.29
N GLY A 40 -7.45 7.06 -8.17
CA GLY A 40 -7.53 8.50 -7.97
C GLY A 40 -6.45 9.08 -7.04
N PHE A 41 -5.42 8.33 -6.68
CA PHE A 41 -4.28 8.83 -5.90
C PHE A 41 -2.96 8.68 -6.67
N CYS A 42 -2.40 9.79 -7.16
CA CYS A 42 -1.12 9.84 -7.88
C CYS A 42 -1.07 8.83 -9.05
N ASP A 43 -0.09 7.93 -9.07
CA ASP A 43 0.08 6.80 -10.00
C ASP A 43 -0.79 5.57 -9.65
N GLU A 44 -1.72 5.73 -8.72
CA GLU A 44 -2.66 4.72 -8.24
C GLU A 44 -1.98 3.43 -7.74
N PRO A 45 -1.12 3.53 -6.71
CA PRO A 45 -0.37 2.39 -6.22
C PRO A 45 -1.31 1.28 -5.72
N GLU A 46 -0.81 0.05 -5.76
CA GLU A 46 -1.53 -1.13 -5.30
C GLU A 46 -0.98 -1.60 -3.95
N ILE A 47 -1.89 -1.92 -3.03
CA ILE A 47 -1.59 -2.58 -1.76
C ILE A 47 -2.12 -4.00 -1.83
N HIS A 48 -1.29 -4.97 -1.46
CA HIS A 48 -1.72 -6.36 -1.29
C HIS A 48 -2.07 -6.64 0.17
N LEU A 49 -3.00 -7.57 0.37
CA LEU A 49 -3.36 -8.19 1.64
C LEU A 49 -3.21 -9.70 1.47
N VAL A 50 -2.50 -10.33 2.40
CA VAL A 50 -2.20 -11.76 2.37
C VAL A 50 -2.42 -12.35 3.75
N ALA A 51 -3.17 -13.45 3.81
CA ALA A 51 -3.21 -14.32 4.98
C ALA A 51 -1.95 -15.22 4.99
N LYS A 52 -1.18 -15.12 6.06
CA LYS A 52 0.02 -15.89 6.36
C LYS A 52 -0.21 -16.83 7.55
N ASP A 53 0.80 -17.61 7.89
CA ASP A 53 0.72 -18.54 9.02
C ASP A 53 0.64 -17.82 10.37
N ASP A 54 1.18 -16.61 10.47
CA ASP A 54 1.24 -15.79 11.69
C ASP A 54 0.19 -14.68 11.78
N GLY A 55 -0.46 -14.34 10.66
CA GLY A 55 -1.47 -13.30 10.64
C GLY A 55 -1.82 -12.80 9.24
N LEU A 56 -2.36 -11.58 9.21
CA LEU A 56 -2.59 -10.80 8.00
C LEU A 56 -1.41 -9.85 7.75
N GLU A 57 -0.95 -9.80 6.50
CA GLU A 57 0.08 -8.87 6.06
C GLU A 57 -0.47 -7.94 4.98
N TRP A 58 -0.21 -6.64 5.14
CA TRP A 58 -0.37 -5.64 4.09
C TRP A 58 0.98 -5.21 3.56
N GLY A 59 1.08 -5.07 2.23
CA GLY A 59 2.30 -4.60 1.61
C GLY A 59 2.09 -4.07 0.19
N TYR A 60 3.19 -3.88 -0.53
CA TYR A 60 3.18 -3.58 -1.97
C TYR A 60 4.29 -4.35 -2.69
N THR A 61 4.26 -4.31 -4.02
CA THR A 61 5.31 -4.89 -4.87
C THR A 61 6.15 -3.77 -5.45
N VAL A 62 7.46 -3.86 -5.28
CA VAL A 62 8.45 -3.05 -6.01
C VAL A 62 9.17 -3.93 -7.01
N PHE A 63 9.63 -3.36 -8.10
CA PHE A 63 10.46 -4.08 -9.07
C PHE A 63 11.88 -3.56 -8.97
N PHE A 64 12.83 -4.47 -8.78
CA PHE A 64 14.25 -4.16 -8.85
C PHE A 64 14.86 -4.84 -10.07
N LEU A 65 15.93 -4.27 -10.61
CA LEU A 65 16.66 -4.86 -11.72
C LEU A 65 17.65 -5.87 -11.17
N ASP A 66 17.46 -7.14 -11.52
CA ASP A 66 18.48 -8.18 -11.40
C ASP A 66 19.06 -8.41 -12.81
N GLY A 67 20.19 -7.76 -13.08
CA GLY A 67 20.71 -7.60 -14.44
C GLY A 67 19.71 -6.83 -15.32
N SER A 68 19.23 -7.46 -16.40
CA SER A 68 18.24 -6.87 -17.32
C SER A 68 16.80 -7.29 -17.03
N VAL A 69 16.56 -8.12 -16.01
CA VAL A 69 15.23 -8.65 -15.72
C VAL A 69 14.64 -7.91 -14.51
N PRO A 70 13.45 -7.30 -14.63
CA PRO A 70 12.75 -6.74 -13.49
C PRO A 70 12.18 -7.87 -12.63
N VAL A 71 12.67 -7.97 -11.39
CA VAL A 71 12.23 -8.98 -10.42
C VAL A 71 11.30 -8.32 -9.39
N PRO A 72 10.10 -8.86 -9.15
CA PRO A 72 9.21 -8.34 -8.12
C PRO A 72 9.74 -8.67 -6.72
N LYS A 73 9.88 -7.66 -5.87
CA LYS A 73 10.10 -7.77 -4.42
C LYS A 73 8.88 -7.32 -3.66
N LYS A 74 8.46 -8.11 -2.68
CA LYS A 74 7.39 -7.74 -1.76
C LYS A 74 7.96 -6.89 -0.63
N VAL A 75 7.33 -5.75 -0.37
CA VAL A 75 7.64 -4.89 0.76
C VAL A 75 6.45 -4.91 1.70
N GLN A 76 6.69 -5.33 2.94
CA GLN A 76 5.71 -5.30 4.01
C GLN A 76 5.53 -3.86 4.52
N LEU A 77 4.28 -3.43 4.64
CA LEU A 77 3.92 -2.14 5.24
C LEU A 77 3.45 -2.31 6.67
N HIS A 78 2.63 -3.35 6.90
CA HIS A 78 1.93 -3.53 8.16
C HIS A 78 1.51 -4.99 8.33
N ALA A 79 1.29 -5.43 9.57
CA ALA A 79 0.76 -6.76 9.87
C ALA A 79 -0.17 -6.74 11.08
N LEU A 80 -1.03 -7.75 11.16
CA LEU A 80 -1.93 -8.03 12.28
C LEU A 80 -1.87 -9.52 12.57
N SER A 81 -1.48 -9.90 13.78
CA SER A 81 -1.34 -11.32 14.11
C SER A 81 -2.70 -12.01 14.28
N TRP A 82 -2.73 -13.33 14.05
CA TRP A 82 -3.93 -14.12 14.36
C TRP A 82 -4.30 -14.06 15.83
N THR A 83 -3.31 -14.03 16.73
CA THR A 83 -3.53 -13.89 18.17
C THR A 83 -4.28 -12.59 18.51
N GLU A 84 -3.87 -11.46 17.93
CA GLU A 84 -4.55 -10.18 18.14
C GLU A 84 -5.96 -10.17 17.56
N LEU A 85 -6.13 -10.74 16.37
CA LEU A 85 -7.43 -10.78 15.70
C LEU A 85 -8.41 -11.74 16.38
N ASN A 86 -7.93 -12.86 16.93
CA ASN A 86 -8.75 -13.84 17.64
C ASN A 86 -9.10 -13.39 19.07
N ALA A 87 -8.39 -12.41 19.62
CA ALA A 87 -8.68 -11.84 20.94
C ALA A 87 -9.88 -10.87 20.94
N ILE A 88 -10.40 -10.49 19.77
CA ILE A 88 -11.54 -9.57 19.64
C ILE A 88 -12.82 -10.29 19.16
N PRO A 89 -14.02 -9.76 19.48
CA PRO A 89 -15.29 -10.33 19.04
C PRO A 89 -15.41 -10.39 17.51
N GLU A 90 -16.15 -11.38 17.00
CA GLU A 90 -16.30 -11.61 15.55
C GLU A 90 -16.88 -10.38 14.83
N GLU A 91 -17.84 -9.72 15.46
CA GLU A 91 -18.48 -8.50 14.96
C GLU A 91 -17.52 -7.31 14.82
N GLU A 92 -16.40 -7.30 15.54
CA GLU A 92 -15.40 -6.22 15.52
C GLU A 92 -14.22 -6.52 14.57
N LYS A 93 -14.04 -7.77 14.15
CA LYS A 93 -12.88 -8.18 13.32
C LYS A 93 -12.80 -7.43 12.00
N VAL A 94 -13.94 -7.22 11.34
CA VAL A 94 -14.01 -6.49 10.06
C VAL A 94 -13.49 -5.07 10.21
N ASP A 95 -13.91 -4.38 11.26
CA ASP A 95 -13.53 -3.00 11.53
C ASP A 95 -12.04 -2.94 11.92
N LYS A 96 -11.56 -3.89 12.72
CA LYS A 96 -10.13 -4.00 13.04
C LYS A 96 -9.26 -4.18 11.79
N ILE A 97 -9.62 -5.11 10.90
CA ILE A 97 -8.91 -5.34 9.63
C ILE A 97 -8.94 -4.07 8.76
N HIS A 98 -10.06 -3.36 8.73
CA HIS A 98 -10.17 -2.09 8.01
C HIS A 98 -9.26 -1.01 8.58
N GLU A 99 -9.19 -0.87 9.91
CA GLU A 99 -8.29 0.07 10.57
C GLU A 99 -6.82 -0.21 10.24
N GLU A 100 -6.39 -1.46 10.33
CA GLU A 100 -5.02 -1.86 10.00
C GLU A 100 -4.71 -1.65 8.50
N MET A 101 -5.66 -1.92 7.60
CA MET A 101 -5.53 -1.57 6.18
C MET A 101 -5.36 -0.06 5.97
N MET A 102 -6.09 0.77 6.73
CA MET A 102 -5.96 2.22 6.64
C MET A 102 -4.59 2.71 7.12
N LYS A 103 -3.98 2.07 8.12
CA LYS A 103 -2.59 2.34 8.52
C LYS A 103 -1.63 2.03 7.37
N ALA A 104 -1.76 0.87 6.72
CA ALA A 104 -0.94 0.50 5.56
C ALA A 104 -1.11 1.50 4.39
N ILE A 105 -2.34 1.89 4.07
CA ILE A 105 -2.63 2.94 3.06
C ILE A 105 -1.93 4.25 3.41
N ASN A 106 -2.00 4.68 4.67
CA ASN A 106 -1.38 5.94 5.10
C ASN A 106 0.14 5.86 5.07
N LEU A 107 0.74 4.72 5.42
CA LEU A 107 2.18 4.50 5.26
C LEU A 107 2.58 4.61 3.79
N LYS A 108 1.88 3.94 2.87
CA LYS A 108 2.17 4.04 1.43
C LYS A 108 2.03 5.48 0.92
N LYS A 109 1.01 6.21 1.35
CA LYS A 109 0.80 7.61 0.95
C LYS A 109 1.92 8.56 1.44
N LYS A 110 2.62 8.24 2.53
CA LYS A 110 3.75 9.06 3.05
C LYS A 110 4.98 8.99 2.15
N GLU A 111 5.11 7.97 1.31
CA GLU A 111 6.18 7.88 0.31
C GLU A 111 5.99 8.91 -0.83
N TYR A 112 4.83 9.57 -0.90
CA TYR A 112 4.52 10.56 -1.94
C TYR A 112 4.69 11.98 -1.42
N ARG A 113 5.43 12.80 -2.15
CA ARG A 113 5.76 14.18 -1.78
C ARG A 113 5.30 15.14 -2.89
N LYS A 114 5.04 16.40 -2.51
CA LYS A 114 4.69 17.47 -3.44
C LYS A 114 5.96 18.26 -3.79
N CYS A 115 6.23 18.45 -5.09
CA CYS A 115 7.37 19.26 -5.51
C CYS A 115 7.11 20.74 -5.24
N GLN A 116 8.10 21.47 -4.70
CA GLN A 116 7.98 22.90 -4.42
C GLN A 116 7.86 23.80 -5.67
N TYR A 117 8.26 23.33 -6.86
CA TYR A 117 8.24 24.11 -8.10
C TYR A 117 7.06 23.77 -9.01
N CYS A 118 6.86 22.49 -9.33
CA CYS A 118 5.80 22.07 -10.25
C CYS A 118 4.52 21.63 -9.56
N GLU A 119 4.51 21.58 -8.22
CA GLU A 119 3.36 21.21 -7.40
C GLU A 119 2.79 19.80 -7.62
N ASN A 120 3.38 19.01 -8.52
CA ASN A 120 2.99 17.63 -8.74
C ASN A 120 3.34 16.78 -7.52
N LYS A 121 2.40 15.91 -7.14
CA LYS A 121 2.60 14.89 -6.11
C LYS A 121 3.05 13.59 -6.77
N MET A 122 4.20 13.07 -6.35
CA MET A 122 4.84 11.89 -6.95
C MET A 122 5.60 11.10 -5.88
N HIS A 123 5.97 9.87 -6.21
CA HIS A 123 6.77 9.01 -5.34
C HIS A 123 8.10 9.67 -4.99
N GLN A 124 8.63 9.43 -3.79
CA GLN A 124 9.88 10.03 -3.33
C GLN A 124 11.09 9.68 -4.20
N ASP A 125 11.04 8.57 -4.92
CA ASP A 125 12.11 8.17 -5.86
C ASP A 125 12.20 9.11 -7.07
N GLU A 126 11.15 9.90 -7.35
CA GLU A 126 11.15 10.94 -8.37
C GLU A 126 11.79 12.26 -7.88
N PHE A 127 12.23 12.31 -6.62
CA PHE A 127 12.84 13.48 -6.01
C PHE A 127 14.36 13.45 -6.08
N TYR A 128 14.95 14.64 -6.31
CA TYR A 128 16.38 14.89 -6.19
C TYR A 128 16.76 15.18 -4.73
N ASP A 129 15.96 16.01 -4.06
CA ASP A 129 16.12 16.36 -2.65
C ASP A 129 14.76 16.30 -1.92
N LYS A 130 14.70 16.73 -0.65
CA LYS A 130 13.46 16.65 0.15
C LYS A 130 12.24 17.40 -0.44
N LYS A 131 12.44 18.38 -1.33
CA LYS A 131 11.41 19.31 -1.85
C LYS A 131 11.37 19.40 -3.39
N THR A 132 12.42 19.01 -4.09
CA THR A 132 12.58 19.23 -5.53
C THR A 132 12.55 17.91 -6.31
N CYS A 133 11.66 17.79 -7.29
CA CYS A 133 11.64 16.63 -8.19
C CYS A 133 12.83 16.65 -9.16
N LYS A 134 13.26 15.48 -9.64
CA LYS A 134 14.41 15.32 -10.57
C LYS A 134 14.27 16.21 -11.83
N LYS A 135 13.06 16.36 -12.37
CA LYS A 135 12.78 17.22 -13.53
C LYS A 135 12.97 18.71 -13.21
N CYS A 136 12.48 19.17 -12.06
CA CYS A 136 12.65 20.57 -11.64
C CYS A 136 14.08 20.87 -11.20
N ALA A 137 14.80 19.90 -10.63
CA ALA A 137 16.21 20.04 -10.31
C ALA A 137 17.05 20.31 -11.58
N LYS A 138 16.81 19.52 -12.65
CA LYS A 138 17.40 19.77 -13.97
C LYS A 138 17.09 21.18 -14.48
N LYS A 139 15.81 21.57 -14.46
CA LYS A 139 15.33 22.85 -15.02
C LYS A 139 15.82 24.09 -14.26
N HIS A 140 15.79 24.06 -12.93
CA HIS A 140 16.00 25.25 -12.09
C HIS A 140 17.40 25.32 -11.47
N HIS A 141 18.09 24.18 -11.33
CA HIS A 141 19.40 24.10 -10.67
C HIS A 141 20.52 23.62 -11.61
N GLY A 142 20.21 23.32 -12.88
CA GLY A 142 21.19 22.82 -13.84
C GLY A 142 21.76 21.45 -13.47
N ILE A 143 21.07 20.69 -12.62
CA ILE A 143 21.55 19.41 -12.10
C ILE A 143 21.20 18.32 -13.09
N TYR A 144 22.16 17.95 -13.93
CA TYR A 144 22.09 16.74 -14.75
C TYR A 144 22.56 15.58 -13.88
N SER A 145 21.63 14.70 -13.49
CA SER A 145 21.97 13.45 -12.82
C SER A 145 22.96 12.67 -13.71
N GLY A 146 24.21 12.56 -13.30
CA GLY A 146 25.21 11.67 -13.89
C GLY A 146 25.16 10.31 -13.19
N ASN A 147 25.06 9.25 -14.01
CA ASN A 147 25.07 7.82 -13.71
C ASN A 147 24.16 7.31 -12.60
#